data_AF-A0A7J2V092-F1
#
_entry.id   AF-A0A7J2V092-F1
#
_cell.length_a   1.000
_cell.length_b   1.000
_cell.length_c   1.000
_cell.angle_alpha   90.00
_cell.angle_beta   90.00
_cell.angle_gamma   90.00
#
_symmetry.space_group_name_H-M   'P 1'
#
loop_
_entity.id
_entity.type
_entity.pdbx_description
1 polymer ?
#
loop_
_entity_poly.entity_id
_entity_poly.type
_entity_poly.pdbx_seq_one_letter_code
_entity_poly.pdbx_strand_id
1 'polypeptide(L)'
;MIYASLALDSVVCALGLEFVEKIDLKKLVDMLLAAYADEWIASYYYTLTAYTIKGQNSEEISEHFLEEAEEEWKKHARMIADRLQDLDIDPPREFSKLWEISGCKYPEIPSDPYDIDGWIIAAVKAEECAIKAYRELYSYTHGKDPVTEELAEDILRDEVRHRTALLNLLSREGAKRIQGRS
;
A
#
# COMPACT_ATOMS: atom_id res chain seq x y z
N MET A 1 -5.49 -30.40 -0.58
CA MET A 1 -5.44 -28.96 -0.24
C MET A 1 -6.43 -28.60 0.89
N ILE A 2 -6.62 -29.48 1.88
CA ILE A 2 -7.60 -29.32 2.99
C ILE A 2 -6.89 -29.04 4.34
N TYR A 3 -5.56 -29.23 4.40
CA TYR A 3 -4.79 -29.13 5.64
C TYR A 3 -4.36 -27.71 6.04
N ALA A 4 -4.48 -26.70 5.16
CA ALA A 4 -4.09 -25.32 5.50
C ALA A 4 -5.17 -24.55 6.29
N SER A 5 -6.45 -24.77 5.98
CA SER A 5 -7.57 -24.07 6.65
C SER A 5 -7.81 -24.56 8.08
N LEU A 6 -7.67 -25.87 8.34
CA LEU A 6 -7.81 -26.42 9.71
C LEU A 6 -6.70 -25.94 10.65
N ALA A 7 -5.48 -25.71 10.13
CA ALA A 7 -4.36 -25.18 10.91
C ALA A 7 -4.62 -23.72 11.32
N LEU A 8 -5.09 -22.89 10.38
CA LEU A 8 -5.40 -21.48 10.61
C LEU A 8 -6.54 -21.27 11.63
N ASP A 9 -7.63 -22.03 11.53
CA ASP A 9 -8.74 -21.95 12.51
C ASP A 9 -8.29 -22.41 13.92
N SER A 10 -7.38 -23.38 14.01
CA SER A 10 -6.83 -23.83 15.30
C SER A 10 -5.87 -22.82 15.93
N VAL A 11 -5.16 -22.02 15.12
CA VAL A 11 -4.29 -20.93 15.58
C VAL A 11 -5.12 -19.79 16.17
N VAL A 12 -6.19 -19.36 15.50
CA VAL A 12 -7.12 -18.33 16.00
C VAL A 12 -7.68 -18.70 17.38
N CYS A 13 -8.12 -19.96 17.52
CA CYS A 13 -8.67 -20.47 18.77
C CYS A 13 -7.60 -20.58 19.88
N ALA A 14 -6.35 -20.91 19.52
CA ALA A 14 -5.22 -20.97 20.47
C ALA A 14 -4.73 -19.58 20.90
N LEU A 15 -4.85 -18.57 20.04
CA LEU A 15 -4.48 -17.18 20.31
C LEU A 15 -5.57 -16.39 21.03
N GLY A 16 -6.78 -16.95 21.17
CA GLY A 16 -7.91 -16.25 21.78
C GLY A 16 -8.43 -15.08 20.93
N LEU A 17 -8.16 -15.10 19.63
CA LEU A 17 -8.68 -14.12 18.68
C LEU A 17 -10.18 -14.38 18.45
N GLU A 18 -11.03 -13.44 18.85
CA GLU A 18 -12.47 -13.52 18.62
C GLU A 18 -12.86 -12.60 17.47
N PHE A 19 -13.19 -13.20 16.32
CA PHE A 19 -13.87 -12.49 15.24
C PHE A 19 -15.36 -12.36 15.59
N VAL A 20 -15.95 -11.21 15.25
CA VAL A 20 -17.39 -10.94 15.47
C VAL A 20 -18.25 -11.88 14.63
N GLU A 21 -17.82 -12.17 13.41
CA GLU A 21 -18.42 -13.19 12.53
C GLU A 21 -17.34 -14.06 11.88
N LYS A 22 -17.76 -15.20 11.32
CA LYS A 22 -16.85 -16.09 10.59
C LYS A 22 -16.23 -15.38 9.39
N ILE A 23 -14.91 -15.29 9.37
CA ILE A 23 -14.10 -14.79 8.25
C ILE A 23 -13.28 -15.95 7.65
N ASP A 24 -12.95 -15.86 6.35
CA ASP A 24 -11.98 -16.79 5.76
C ASP A 24 -10.58 -16.27 6.08
N LEU A 25 -9.94 -16.84 7.10
CA LEU A 25 -8.65 -16.36 7.59
C LEU A 25 -7.57 -16.44 6.52
N LYS A 26 -7.60 -17.44 5.64
CA LYS A 26 -6.62 -17.54 4.56
C LYS A 26 -6.75 -16.32 3.64
N LYS A 27 -7.99 -15.98 3.26
CA LYS A 27 -8.23 -14.80 2.42
C LYS A 27 -7.79 -13.50 3.11
N LEU A 28 -8.08 -13.35 4.41
CA LEU A 28 -7.63 -12.19 5.18
C LEU A 28 -6.10 -12.04 5.15
N VAL A 29 -5.39 -13.13 5.44
CA VAL A 29 -3.92 -13.18 5.44
C VAL A 29 -3.37 -12.90 4.04
N ASP A 30 -3.96 -13.47 2.98
CA ASP A 30 -3.54 -13.19 1.61
C ASP A 30 -3.68 -11.69 1.28
N MET A 31 -4.75 -11.03 1.73
CA MET A 31 -4.96 -9.58 1.53
C MET A 31 -3.95 -8.74 2.31
N LEU A 32 -3.68 -9.08 3.57
CA LEU A 32 -2.69 -8.38 4.41
C LEU A 32 -1.27 -8.54 3.88
N LEU A 33 -0.88 -9.74 3.43
CA LEU A 33 0.44 -9.97 2.84
C LEU A 33 0.62 -9.22 1.51
N ALA A 34 -0.43 -9.13 0.69
CA ALA A 34 -0.40 -8.34 -0.53
C ALA A 34 -0.23 -6.84 -0.22
N ALA A 35 -1.03 -6.31 0.71
CA ALA A 35 -0.92 -4.92 1.16
C ALA A 35 0.46 -4.63 1.75
N TYR A 36 0.98 -5.48 2.63
CA TYR A 36 2.35 -5.36 3.17
C TYR A 36 3.42 -5.24 2.09
N ALA A 37 3.30 -6.04 1.03
CA ALA A 37 4.21 -5.97 -0.09
C ALA A 37 4.07 -4.67 -0.89
N ASP A 38 2.83 -4.20 -1.07
CA ASP A 38 2.54 -2.94 -1.76
C ASP A 38 3.19 -1.75 -1.03
N GLU A 39 3.12 -1.69 0.32
CA GLU A 39 3.74 -0.62 1.12
C GLU A 39 5.27 -0.54 0.96
N TRP A 40 5.96 -1.68 0.97
CA TRP A 40 7.42 -1.72 0.77
C TRP A 40 7.81 -1.34 -0.66
N ILE A 41 7.00 -1.72 -1.65
CA ILE A 41 7.22 -1.36 -3.04
C ILE A 41 7.01 0.15 -3.22
N ALA A 42 5.92 0.71 -2.69
CA ALA A 42 5.65 2.14 -2.71
C ALA A 42 6.80 2.93 -2.07
N SER A 43 7.21 2.55 -0.86
CA SER A 43 8.34 3.16 -0.16
C SER A 43 9.64 3.17 -0.99
N TYR A 44 9.96 2.05 -1.63
CA TYR A 44 11.13 1.97 -2.52
C TYR A 44 11.02 2.91 -3.71
N TYR A 45 9.88 2.93 -4.40
CA TYR A 45 9.71 3.76 -5.60
C TYR A 45 9.57 5.25 -5.29
N TYR A 46 9.02 5.63 -4.14
CA TYR A 46 9.02 7.02 -3.66
C TYR A 46 10.44 7.48 -3.34
N THR A 47 11.22 6.64 -2.66
CA THR A 47 12.65 6.89 -2.44
C THR A 47 13.42 7.02 -3.76
N LEU A 48 13.16 6.12 -4.72
CA LEU A 48 13.77 6.17 -6.06
C LEU A 48 13.40 7.47 -6.78
N THR A 49 12.14 7.90 -6.71
CA THR A 49 11.65 9.13 -7.33
C THR A 49 12.39 10.34 -6.75
N ALA A 50 12.44 10.47 -5.43
CA ALA A 50 13.14 11.56 -4.74
C ALA A 50 14.62 11.68 -5.13
N TYR A 51 15.31 10.56 -5.38
CA TYR A 51 16.73 10.59 -5.78
C TYR A 51 16.96 10.65 -7.29
N THR A 52 15.92 10.58 -8.12
CA THR A 52 16.06 10.51 -9.58
C THR A 52 15.59 11.77 -10.29
N ILE A 53 14.51 12.41 -9.82
CA ILE A 53 13.92 13.57 -10.49
C ILE A 53 14.91 14.74 -10.60
N LYS A 54 14.78 15.50 -11.69
CA LYS A 54 15.59 16.70 -11.96
C LYS A 54 14.70 17.80 -12.50
N GLY A 55 15.06 19.04 -12.19
CA GLY A 55 14.39 20.21 -12.77
C GLY A 55 13.99 21.23 -11.71
N GLN A 56 13.17 22.20 -12.14
CA GLN A 56 12.65 23.22 -11.24
C GLN A 56 11.78 22.56 -10.16
N ASN A 57 11.91 23.02 -8.92
CA ASN A 57 11.19 22.51 -7.74
C ASN A 57 11.49 21.03 -7.39
N SER A 58 12.48 20.40 -8.02
CA SER A 58 12.82 19.01 -7.72
C SER A 58 13.23 18.78 -6.27
N GLU A 59 13.83 19.77 -5.58
CA GLU A 59 14.21 19.67 -4.17
C GLU A 59 12.99 19.49 -3.26
N GLU A 60 12.01 20.41 -3.35
CA GLU A 60 10.75 20.35 -2.58
C GLU A 60 9.94 19.07 -2.87
N ILE A 61 9.87 18.67 -4.15
CA ILE A 61 9.17 17.44 -4.54
C ILE A 61 9.92 16.21 -4.00
N SER A 62 11.25 16.22 -3.98
CA SER A 62 12.05 15.13 -3.42
C SER A 62 11.84 15.00 -1.92
N GLU A 63 11.79 16.12 -1.20
CA GLU A 63 11.48 16.13 0.25
C GLU A 63 10.11 15.50 0.53
N HIS A 64 9.08 15.88 -0.23
CA HIS A 64 7.75 15.28 -0.12
C HIS A 64 7.75 13.76 -0.36
N PHE A 65 8.41 13.29 -1.43
CA PHE A 65 8.50 11.85 -1.70
C PHE A 65 9.28 11.08 -0.63
N LEU A 66 10.28 11.69 0.02
CA LEU A 66 10.99 11.06 1.14
C LEU A 66 10.10 10.95 2.38
N GLU A 67 9.27 11.96 2.66
CA GLU A 67 8.29 11.92 3.74
C GLU A 67 7.25 10.81 3.50
N GLU A 68 6.66 10.73 2.30
CA GLU A 68 5.71 9.65 1.95
C GLU A 68 6.40 8.29 2.01
N ALA A 69 7.61 8.15 1.46
CA ALA A 69 8.37 6.90 1.53
C ALA A 69 8.57 6.42 2.98
N GLU A 70 8.86 7.33 3.92
CA GLU A 70 8.97 7.01 5.34
C GLU A 70 7.63 6.65 5.97
N GLU A 71 6.55 7.34 5.64
CA GLU A 71 5.20 7.00 6.12
C GLU A 71 4.81 5.58 5.69
N GLU A 72 5.03 5.19 4.43
CA GLU A 72 4.68 3.85 3.94
C GLU A 72 5.32 2.73 4.78
N TRP A 73 6.64 2.76 4.99
CA TRP A 73 7.29 1.67 5.69
C TRP A 73 7.20 1.80 7.22
N LYS A 74 7.32 3.01 7.79
CA LYS A 74 7.31 3.20 9.26
C LYS A 74 5.92 3.06 9.85
N LYS A 75 4.90 3.43 9.09
CA LYS A 75 3.51 3.45 9.54
C LYS A 75 2.72 2.31 8.90
N HIS A 76 2.48 2.34 7.60
CA HIS A 76 1.54 1.40 6.95
C HIS A 76 2.06 -0.03 7.00
N ALA A 77 3.26 -0.29 6.49
CA ALA A 77 3.87 -1.63 6.51
C ALA A 77 4.02 -2.15 7.95
N ARG A 78 4.33 -1.28 8.90
CA ARG A 78 4.40 -1.64 10.33
C ARG A 78 3.03 -2.06 10.88
N MET A 79 1.98 -1.26 10.66
CA MET A 79 0.62 -1.59 11.12
C MET A 79 0.18 -2.96 10.59
N ILE A 80 0.47 -3.23 9.32
CA ILE A 80 0.15 -4.52 8.69
C ILE A 80 1.01 -5.65 9.26
N ALA A 81 2.30 -5.43 9.49
CA ALA A 81 3.18 -6.42 10.11
C ALA A 81 2.75 -6.76 11.54
N ASP A 82 2.40 -5.76 12.35
CA ASP A 82 1.88 -5.95 13.70
C ASP A 82 0.59 -6.79 13.64
N ARG A 83 -0.30 -6.52 12.66
CA ARG A 83 -1.51 -7.33 12.47
C ARG A 83 -1.24 -8.74 11.96
N LEU A 84 -0.27 -8.95 11.07
CA LEU A 84 0.16 -10.28 10.64
C LEU A 84 0.74 -11.07 11.82
N GLN A 85 1.51 -10.41 12.69
CA GLN A 85 2.05 -11.02 13.90
C GLN A 85 0.95 -11.44 14.89
N ASP A 86 -0.10 -10.62 15.07
CA ASP A 86 -1.27 -11.02 15.87
C ASP A 86 -1.90 -12.33 15.36
N LEU A 87 -1.81 -12.59 14.06
CA LEU A 87 -2.33 -13.79 13.39
C LEU A 87 -1.30 -14.94 13.32
N ASP A 88 -0.14 -14.79 13.97
CA ASP A 88 0.99 -15.73 13.94
C ASP A 88 1.51 -15.99 12.51
N ILE A 89 1.52 -14.94 11.68
CA ILE A 89 2.03 -14.97 10.30
C ILE A 89 3.27 -14.08 10.19
N ASP A 90 4.37 -14.66 9.72
CA ASP A 90 5.57 -13.91 9.37
C ASP A 90 5.46 -13.35 7.93
N PRO A 91 5.90 -12.09 7.69
CA PRO A 91 6.13 -11.61 6.34
C PRO A 91 7.21 -12.43 5.59
N PRO A 92 7.24 -12.39 4.24
CA PRO A 92 8.22 -13.13 3.46
C PRO A 92 9.66 -12.75 3.82
N ARG A 93 10.55 -13.76 3.91
CA ARG A 93 11.98 -13.55 4.17
C ARG A 93 12.74 -12.97 2.98
N GLU A 94 12.27 -13.28 1.77
CA GLU A 94 12.93 -12.87 0.52
C GLU A 94 12.25 -11.62 -0.03
N PHE A 95 13.01 -10.56 -0.25
CA PHE A 95 12.47 -9.30 -0.77
C PHE A 95 11.83 -9.45 -2.16
N SER A 96 12.37 -10.32 -3.00
CA SER A 96 11.79 -10.69 -4.31
C SER A 96 10.36 -11.20 -4.19
N LYS A 97 10.01 -11.83 -3.07
CA LYS A 97 8.67 -12.36 -2.84
C LYS A 97 7.63 -11.26 -2.65
N LEU A 98 8.02 -10.10 -2.13
CA LEU A 98 7.12 -8.94 -2.03
C LEU A 98 6.61 -8.56 -3.42
N TRP A 99 7.51 -8.49 -4.41
CA TRP A 99 7.10 -8.25 -5.78
C TRP A 99 6.10 -9.31 -6.27
N GLU A 100 6.31 -10.59 -5.99
CA GLU A 100 5.42 -11.65 -6.45
C GLU A 100 4.00 -11.60 -5.85
N ILE A 101 3.87 -11.21 -4.59
CA ILE A 101 2.60 -11.23 -3.85
C ILE A 101 1.86 -9.89 -3.81
N SER A 102 2.54 -8.82 -4.19
CA SER A 102 1.98 -7.48 -4.34
C SER A 102 0.66 -7.48 -5.11
N GLY A 103 -0.36 -6.84 -4.52
CA GLY A 103 -1.66 -6.64 -5.16
C GLY A 103 -1.61 -5.53 -6.21
N CYS A 104 -0.72 -4.56 -5.99
CA CYS A 104 -0.50 -3.39 -6.82
C CYS A 104 0.93 -3.37 -7.38
N LYS A 105 1.11 -3.82 -8.62
CA LYS A 105 2.37 -3.58 -9.33
C LYS A 105 2.60 -2.07 -9.46
N TYR A 106 3.83 -1.63 -9.16
CA TYR A 106 4.14 -0.21 -9.30
C TYR A 106 4.00 0.24 -10.77
N PRO A 107 3.35 1.39 -11.04
CA PRO A 107 3.18 1.89 -12.39
C PRO A 107 4.49 2.16 -13.12
N GLU A 108 4.44 2.18 -14.45
CA GLU A 108 5.60 2.52 -15.26
C GLU A 108 6.05 3.97 -14.98
N ILE A 109 7.33 4.11 -14.63
CA ILE A 109 8.00 5.40 -14.40
C ILE A 109 8.64 5.90 -15.71
N PRO A 110 8.69 7.22 -15.95
CA PRO A 110 9.30 7.75 -17.17
C PRO A 110 10.82 7.55 -17.17
N SER A 111 11.40 7.43 -18.37
CA SER A 111 12.86 7.31 -18.55
C SER A 111 13.60 8.65 -18.43
N ASP A 112 12.91 9.76 -18.67
CA ASP A 112 13.47 11.10 -18.53
C ASP A 112 13.35 11.59 -17.08
N PRO A 113 14.46 11.82 -16.36
CA PRO A 113 14.42 12.38 -15.00
C PRO A 113 13.84 13.81 -14.96
N TYR A 114 13.75 14.52 -16.08
CA TYR A 114 13.15 15.85 -16.16
C TYR A 114 11.63 15.84 -16.37
N ASP A 115 11.01 14.67 -16.62
CA ASP A 115 9.55 14.55 -16.71
C ASP A 115 8.89 14.41 -15.33
N ILE A 116 9.01 15.45 -14.49
CA ILE A 116 8.53 15.45 -13.10
C ILE A 116 7.05 15.05 -13.00
N ASP A 117 6.18 15.58 -13.87
CA ASP A 117 4.76 15.17 -13.83
C ASP A 117 4.58 13.69 -14.19
N GLY A 118 5.42 13.12 -15.07
CA GLY A 118 5.37 11.70 -15.39
C GLY A 118 5.65 10.82 -14.16
N TRP A 119 6.62 11.22 -13.34
CA TRP A 119 6.91 10.57 -12.06
C TRP A 119 5.75 10.73 -11.07
N ILE A 120 5.21 11.94 -10.90
CA ILE A 120 4.06 12.18 -10.02
C ILE A 120 2.83 11.39 -10.49
N ILE A 121 2.56 11.31 -11.79
CA ILE A 121 1.44 10.52 -12.33
C ILE A 121 1.62 9.02 -12.05
N ALA A 122 2.84 8.50 -12.07
CA ALA A 122 3.11 7.12 -11.67
C ALA A 122 2.77 6.89 -10.19
N ALA A 123 3.18 7.81 -9.31
CA ALA A 123 2.83 7.76 -7.88
C ALA A 123 1.31 7.85 -7.66
N VAL A 124 0.61 8.80 -8.30
CA VAL A 124 -0.86 8.92 -8.19
C VAL A 124 -1.58 7.63 -8.58
N LYS A 125 -1.09 6.92 -9.62
CA LYS A 125 -1.67 5.63 -10.02
C LYS A 125 -1.39 4.51 -9.01
N ALA A 126 -0.25 4.56 -8.32
CA ALA A 126 0.06 3.63 -7.23
C ALA A 126 -0.93 3.84 -6.07
N GLU A 127 -1.10 5.09 -5.65
CA GLU A 127 -2.08 5.50 -4.64
C GLU A 127 -3.52 5.08 -5.00
N GLU A 128 -3.94 5.26 -6.26
CA GLU A 128 -5.26 4.82 -6.70
C GLU A 128 -5.46 3.31 -6.57
N CYS A 129 -4.40 2.52 -6.75
CA CYS A 129 -4.42 1.08 -6.54
C CYS A 129 -4.48 0.73 -5.04
N ALA A 130 -3.66 1.38 -4.21
CA ALA A 130 -3.67 1.19 -2.76
C ALA A 130 -5.04 1.54 -2.14
N ILE A 131 -5.64 2.66 -2.55
CA ILE A 131 -7.00 3.07 -2.14
C ILE A 131 -8.04 2.00 -2.48
N LYS A 132 -7.91 1.35 -3.64
CA LYS A 132 -8.78 0.25 -4.01
C LYS A 132 -8.54 -0.96 -3.10
N ALA A 133 -7.28 -1.34 -2.87
CA ALA A 133 -6.92 -2.46 -2.00
C ALA A 133 -7.44 -2.27 -0.57
N TYR A 134 -7.26 -1.10 0.03
CA TYR A 134 -7.73 -0.82 1.39
C TYR A 134 -9.25 -0.70 1.49
N ARG A 135 -9.95 -0.19 0.47
CA ARG A 135 -11.42 -0.27 0.41
C ARG A 135 -11.93 -1.71 0.36
N GLU A 136 -11.24 -2.57 -0.38
CA GLU A 136 -11.58 -3.99 -0.45
C GLU A 136 -11.30 -4.70 0.88
N LEU A 137 -10.18 -4.39 1.55
CA LEU A 137 -9.86 -4.89 2.89
C LEU A 137 -10.89 -4.44 3.92
N TYR A 138 -11.18 -3.15 3.99
CA TYR A 138 -12.23 -2.58 4.83
C TYR A 138 -13.57 -3.30 4.62
N SER A 139 -14.03 -3.39 3.37
CA SER A 139 -15.30 -4.04 3.05
C SER A 139 -15.33 -5.52 3.43
N TYR A 140 -14.18 -6.18 3.40
CA TYR A 140 -14.05 -7.59 3.73
C TYR A 140 -14.12 -7.84 5.25
N THR A 141 -13.53 -6.93 6.04
CA THR A 141 -13.42 -7.02 7.51
C THR A 141 -14.55 -6.31 8.25
N HIS A 142 -15.27 -5.42 7.58
CA HIS A 142 -16.35 -4.61 8.18
C HIS A 142 -17.37 -5.46 8.94
N GLY A 143 -17.52 -5.19 10.24
CA GLY A 143 -18.44 -5.88 11.13
C GLY A 143 -18.05 -7.32 11.48
N LYS A 144 -16.85 -7.78 11.08
CA LYS A 144 -16.34 -9.15 11.31
C LYS A 144 -15.02 -9.16 12.08
N ASP A 145 -14.12 -8.25 11.74
CA ASP A 145 -12.81 -8.10 12.34
C ASP A 145 -12.53 -6.61 12.61
N PRO A 146 -12.97 -6.08 13.78
CA PRO A 146 -12.88 -4.66 14.07
C PRO A 146 -11.44 -4.15 14.13
N VAL A 147 -10.46 -5.02 14.45
CA VAL A 147 -9.04 -4.64 14.51
C VAL A 147 -8.50 -4.40 13.11
N THR A 148 -8.74 -5.31 12.17
CA THR A 148 -8.30 -5.10 10.78
C THR A 148 -9.16 -4.07 10.05
N GLU A 149 -10.43 -3.91 10.43
CA GLU A 149 -11.30 -2.84 9.93
C GLU A 149 -10.72 -1.46 10.25
N GLU A 150 -10.38 -1.17 11.51
CA GLU A 150 -9.77 0.09 11.93
C GLU A 150 -8.43 0.34 11.22
N LEU A 151 -7.58 -0.69 11.12
CA LEU A 151 -6.33 -0.62 10.35
C LEU A 151 -6.58 -0.20 8.90
N ALA A 152 -7.55 -0.81 8.23
CA ALA A 152 -7.85 -0.51 6.83
C ALA A 152 -8.43 0.90 6.66
N GLU A 153 -9.26 1.37 7.59
CA GLU A 153 -9.77 2.75 7.58
C GLU A 153 -8.66 3.79 7.76
N ASP A 154 -7.74 3.55 8.69
CA ASP A 154 -6.66 4.46 8.99
C ASP A 154 -5.69 4.61 7.83
N ILE A 155 -5.26 3.51 7.22
CA ILE A 155 -4.38 3.56 6.05
C ILE A 155 -5.12 4.16 4.85
N LEU A 156 -6.37 3.73 4.58
CA LEU A 156 -7.18 4.32 3.49
C LEU A 156 -7.30 5.85 3.58
N ARG A 157 -7.40 6.39 4.79
CA ARG A 157 -7.44 7.85 5.02
C ARG A 157 -6.13 8.52 4.57
N ASP A 158 -4.99 7.89 4.85
CA ASP A 158 -3.68 8.38 4.43
C ASP A 158 -3.49 8.28 2.93
N GLU A 159 -3.79 7.14 2.30
CA GLU A 159 -3.68 7.00 0.83
C GLU A 159 -4.54 8.05 0.09
N VAL A 160 -5.75 8.34 0.60
CA VAL A 160 -6.60 9.41 0.03
C VAL A 160 -5.94 10.78 0.15
N ARG A 161 -5.21 11.03 1.24
CA ARG A 161 -4.45 12.27 1.48
C ARG A 161 -3.21 12.32 0.57
N HIS A 162 -2.40 11.27 0.50
CA HIS A 162 -1.21 11.15 -0.35
C HIS A 162 -1.56 11.37 -1.82
N ARG A 163 -2.55 10.63 -2.35
CA ARG A 163 -3.07 10.88 -3.72
C ARG A 163 -3.44 12.34 -3.96
N THR A 164 -4.09 12.98 -2.99
CA THR A 164 -4.52 14.38 -3.11
C THR A 164 -3.33 15.33 -3.07
N ALA A 165 -2.33 15.08 -2.23
CA ALA A 165 -1.10 15.83 -2.16
C ALA A 165 -0.32 15.75 -3.49
N LEU A 166 -0.13 14.55 -4.02
CA LEU A 166 0.52 14.32 -5.31
C LEU A 166 -0.20 15.03 -6.47
N LEU A 167 -1.54 14.98 -6.51
CA LEU A 167 -2.32 15.71 -7.53
C LEU A 167 -2.08 17.23 -7.47
N ASN A 168 -1.83 17.79 -6.28
CA ASN A 168 -1.55 19.22 -6.11
C ASN A 168 -0.12 19.61 -6.55
N LEU A 169 0.79 18.64 -6.68
CA LEU A 169 2.15 18.87 -7.19
C LEU A 169 2.20 18.88 -8.73
N LEU A 170 1.16 18.40 -9.41
CA LEU A 170 1.13 18.38 -10.87
C LEU A 170 1.13 19.78 -11.47
N SER A 171 1.90 19.95 -12.54
CA SER A 171 1.75 21.11 -13.42
C SER A 171 0.37 21.11 -14.10
N ARG A 172 0.01 22.22 -14.74
CA ARG A 172 -1.25 22.30 -15.52
C ARG A 172 -1.26 21.27 -16.66
N GLU A 173 -0.11 21.04 -17.28
CA GLU A 173 0.11 20.05 -18.33
C GLU A 173 0.01 18.63 -17.75
N GLY A 174 0.60 18.36 -16.58
CA GLY A 174 0.45 17.10 -15.84
C GLY A 174 -1.01 16.78 -15.51
N ALA A 175 -1.75 17.76 -14.99
CA ALA A 175 -3.18 17.61 -14.68
C ALA A 175 -4.03 17.30 -15.92
N LYS A 176 -3.67 17.83 -17.10
CA LYS A 176 -4.32 17.47 -18.36
C LYS A 176 -4.01 16.04 -18.80
N ARG A 177 -2.74 15.62 -18.65
CA ARG A 177 -2.29 14.25 -18.97
C ARG A 177 -3.10 13.21 -18.20
N ILE A 178 -3.26 13.37 -16.90
CA ILE A 178 -3.98 12.40 -16.06
C ILE A 178 -5.50 12.39 -16.33
N GLN A 179 -6.08 13.51 -16.78
CA GLN A 179 -7.49 13.60 -17.16
C GLN A 179 -7.79 13.06 -18.58
N GLY A 180 -6.79 12.56 -19.30
CA GLY A 180 -6.93 12.09 -20.69
C GLY A 180 -7.23 13.22 -21.68
N ARG A 181 -6.83 14.46 -21.36
CA ARG A 181 -7.02 15.64 -22.21
C ARG A 181 -5.68 16.06 -22.82
N SER A 182 -5.24 15.37 -23.87
CA SER A 182 -4.06 15.76 -24.67
C SER A 182 -4.39 16.84 -25.68
#